data_AF-A0A2V9YK36-F1
#
_entry.id   AF-A0A2V9YK36-F1
#
_cell.length_a   1.000
_cell.length_b   1.000
_cell.length_c   1.000
_cell.angle_alpha   90.00
_cell.angle_beta   90.00
_cell.angle_gamma   90.00
#
_symmetry.space_group_name_H-M   'P 1'
#
loop_
_entity.id
_entity.type
_entity.pdbx_description
1 polymer ?
#
loop_
_entity_poly.entity_id
_entity_poly.type
_entity_poly.pdbx_seq_one_letter_code
_entity_poly.pdbx_strand_id
1 'polypeptide(L)' 'MDEGRKRVLLIAASILAARKLAQLEPGRSPAFESAIASAITTAERIMARIDSRWPIPDRSTAPPRQGNGGGK' A
#
# COMPACT_ATOMS: atom_id res chain seq x y z
N MET A 1 -4.17 1.18 8.82
CA MET A 1 -3.88 1.52 7.41
C MET A 1 -5.12 2.10 6.78
N ASP A 2 -4.97 3.24 6.14
CA ASP A 2 -6.02 3.99 5.45
C ASP A 2 -6.50 3.20 4.22
N GLU A 3 -7.78 3.33 3.86
CA GLU A 3 -8.39 2.55 2.78
C GLU A 3 -7.74 2.83 1.41
N GLY A 4 -7.24 4.07 1.21
CA GLY A 4 -6.43 4.42 0.04
C GLY A 4 -5.11 3.65 -0.04
N ARG A 5 -4.44 3.47 1.11
CA ARG A 5 -3.16 2.74 1.19
C ARG A 5 -3.37 1.24 0.95
N LYS A 6 -4.47 0.66 1.44
CA LYS A 6 -4.86 -0.74 1.10
C LYS A 6 -5.12 -0.93 -0.40
N ARG A 7 -5.85 -0.01 -1.04
CA ARG A 7 -6.12 -0.09 -2.49
C ARG A 7 -4.83 -0.04 -3.31
N VAL A 8 -3.88 0.82 -2.94
CA VAL A 8 -2.59 0.92 -3.63
C VAL A 8 -1.77 -0.36 -3.46
N LEU A 9 -1.72 -0.93 -2.24
CA LEU A 9 -1.12 -2.24 -2.00
C LEU A 9 -1.72 -3.32 -2.88
N LEU A 10 -3.05 -3.41 -2.90
CA LEU A 10 -3.76 -4.42 -3.65
C LEU A 10 -3.41 -4.32 -5.15
N ILE A 11 -3.44 -3.11 -5.73
CA ILE A 11 -3.12 -2.89 -7.15
C ILE A 11 -1.66 -3.26 -7.45
N ALA A 12 -0.71 -2.78 -6.64
CA ALA A 12 0.71 -3.07 -6.84
C ALA A 12 1.01 -4.57 -6.68
N ALA A 13 0.46 -5.21 -5.65
CA ALA A 13 0.59 -6.64 -5.40
C ALA A 13 -0.04 -7.46 -6.54
N SER A 14 -1.24 -7.11 -7.01
CA SER A 14 -1.90 -7.79 -8.13
C SER A 14 -1.12 -7.68 -9.44
N ILE A 15 -0.50 -6.52 -9.75
CA ILE A 15 0.34 -6.34 -10.95
C ILE A 15 1.63 -7.17 -10.84
N LEU A 16 2.29 -7.14 -9.69
CA LEU A 16 3.50 -7.94 -9.45
C LEU A 16 3.21 -9.45 -9.49
N ALA A 17 2.10 -9.87 -8.88
CA ALA A 17 1.63 -11.25 -8.90
C ALA A 17 1.30 -11.69 -10.33
N ALA A 18 0.53 -10.89 -11.08
CA ALA A 18 0.17 -11.18 -12.48
C ALA A 18 1.41 -11.32 -13.38
N ARG A 19 2.43 -10.47 -13.20
CA ARG A 19 3.68 -10.55 -13.95
C ARG A 19 4.47 -11.83 -13.65
N LYS A 20 4.45 -12.29 -12.40
CA LYS A 20 5.14 -13.53 -12.01
C LYS A 20 4.34 -14.78 -12.40
N LEU A 21 3.01 -14.67 -12.39
CA LEU A 21 2.06 -15.66 -12.87
C LEU A 21 2.15 -15.92 -14.37
N ALA A 22 2.33 -14.88 -15.18
CA ALA A 22 2.46 -15.02 -16.64
C ALA A 22 3.68 -15.86 -17.06
N GLN A 23 4.60 -16.17 -16.13
CA GLN A 23 5.79 -16.99 -16.35
C GLN A 23 5.65 -18.42 -15.80
N LEU A 24 4.54 -18.75 -15.12
CA LEU A 24 4.27 -20.05 -14.53
C LEU A 24 3.06 -20.66 -15.24
N GLU A 25 3.18 -21.91 -15.70
CA GLU A 25 2.02 -22.71 -16.14
C GLU A 25 0.93 -22.68 -15.06
N PRO A 26 -0.32 -22.31 -15.37
CA PRO A 26 -1.36 -22.13 -14.38
C PRO A 26 -1.69 -23.47 -13.70
N GLY A 27 -1.25 -23.61 -12.45
CA GLY A 27 -1.50 -24.79 -11.64
C GLY A 27 -1.28 -24.52 -10.16
N ARG A 28 -2.00 -25.23 -9.29
CA ARG A 28 -1.90 -25.22 -7.82
C ARG A 28 -0.57 -25.82 -7.33
N SER A 29 0.56 -25.29 -7.79
CA SER A 29 1.87 -25.70 -7.32
C SER A 29 2.31 -24.82 -6.14
N PRO A 30 3.05 -25.36 -5.15
CA PRO A 30 3.63 -24.55 -4.06
C PRO A 30 4.51 -23.39 -4.55
N ALA A 31 5.09 -23.51 -5.76
CA ALA A 31 5.86 -22.45 -6.38
C ALA A 31 4.99 -21.22 -6.73
N PHE A 32 3.71 -21.45 -7.07
CA PHE A 32 2.76 -20.40 -7.36
C PHE A 32 2.38 -19.60 -6.10
N GLU A 33 2.05 -20.28 -5.00
CA GLU A 33 1.79 -19.64 -3.70
C GLU A 33 3.02 -18.84 -3.20
N SER A 34 4.22 -19.40 -3.36
CA SER A 34 5.49 -18.70 -3.03
C SER A 34 5.71 -17.44 -3.88
N ALA A 35 5.32 -17.47 -5.16
CA ALA A 35 5.39 -16.31 -6.04
C ALA A 35 4.44 -15.19 -5.60
N ILE A 36 3.22 -15.53 -5.15
CA ILE A 36 2.26 -14.55 -4.58
C ILE A 36 2.85 -13.92 -3.31
N ALA A 37 3.33 -14.74 -2.36
CA ALA A 37 3.93 -14.24 -1.12
C ALA A 37 5.10 -13.27 -1.40
N SER A 38 5.97 -13.63 -2.34
CA SER A 38 7.08 -12.77 -2.77
C SER A 38 6.61 -11.42 -3.36
N ALA A 39 5.52 -11.44 -4.13
CA ALA A 39 4.95 -10.23 -4.73
C ALA A 39 4.39 -9.29 -3.66
N ILE A 40 3.72 -9.84 -2.64
CA ILE A 40 3.19 -9.07 -1.49
C ILE A 40 4.32 -8.39 -0.74
N THR A 41 5.37 -9.14 -0.33
CA THR A 41 6.53 -8.57 0.37
C THR A 41 7.21 -7.47 -0.43
N THR A 42 7.27 -7.62 -1.76
CA THR A 42 7.83 -6.59 -2.64
C THR A 42 6.97 -5.32 -2.64
N ALA A 43 5.64 -5.46 -2.72
CA ALA A 43 4.71 -4.33 -2.67
C ALA A 43 4.80 -3.57 -1.34
N GLU A 44 4.91 -4.28 -0.21
CA GLU A 44 5.11 -3.68 1.12
C GLU A 44 6.38 -2.85 1.19
N ARG A 45 7.50 -3.36 0.66
CA ARG A 45 8.77 -2.62 0.59
C ARG A 45 8.67 -1.37 -0.25
N ILE A 46 8.01 -1.44 -1.41
CA ILE A 46 7.80 -0.28 -2.28
C ILE A 46 7.00 0.79 -1.53
N MET A 47 5.92 0.41 -0.86
CA MET A 47 5.13 1.36 -0.09
C MET A 47 5.91 1.97 1.07
N ALA A 48 6.63 1.17 1.86
CA ALA A 48 7.45 1.68 2.95
C ALA A 48 8.48 2.72 2.43
N ARG A 49 9.01 2.49 1.23
CA ARG A 49 9.93 3.43 0.57
C ARG A 49 9.24 4.71 0.11
N ILE A 50 8.02 4.62 -0.41
CA ILE A 50 7.18 5.78 -0.78
C ILE A 50 6.85 6.59 0.47
N ASP A 51 6.36 5.94 1.53
CA ASP A 51 6.00 6.57 2.80
C ASP A 51 7.19 7.30 3.45
N SER A 52 8.38 6.69 3.37
CA SER A 52 9.62 7.32 3.85
C SER A 52 10.01 8.57 3.04
N ARG A 53 9.67 8.61 1.75
CA ARG A 53 10.04 9.71 0.85
C ARG A 53 9.00 10.83 0.82
N TRP A 54 7.72 10.50 1.05
CA TRP A 54 6.62 11.44 1.18
C TRP A 54 5.83 11.12 2.44
N PRO A 55 6.31 11.57 3.62
CA PRO A 55 5.62 11.34 4.87
C PRO A 55 4.25 12.00 4.80
N ILE A 56 3.19 11.21 4.93
CA ILE A 56 1.82 11.74 5.03
C ILE A 56 1.73 12.44 6.38
N PRO A 57 1.43 13.75 6.44
CA PRO A 57 1.26 14.44 7.69
C PRO A 57 0.15 13.75 8.48
N ASP A 58 0.45 13.35 9.71
CA ASP A 58 -0.56 12.81 10.61
C ASP A 58 -1.63 13.89 10.82
N ARG A 59 -2.87 13.63 10.41
CA ARG A 59 -3.99 14.56 10.63
C ARG A 59 -4.20 14.85 12.11
N SER A 60 -3.70 14.00 13.00
CA SER A 60 -3.73 14.18 14.45
C SER A 60 -2.76 15.26 14.94
N THR A 61 -1.77 15.65 14.13
CA THR A 61 -0.82 16.74 14.43
C THR A 61 -1.26 18.09 13.86
N ALA A 62 -2.42 18.15 13.19
CA ALA A 62 -2.99 19.43 12.80
C ALA A 62 -3.38 20.21 14.06
N PRO A 63 -2.90 21.46 14.26
CA PRO A 63 -3.29 22.24 15.43
C PRO A 63 -4.82 22.39 15.46
N PRO A 64 -5.44 22.37 16.66
CA PRO A 64 -6.88 22.54 16.77
C PRO A 64 -7.24 23.83 16.03
N ARG A 65 -8.17 23.72 15.07
CA ARG A 65 -8.72 24.89 14.39
C ARG A 65 -9.34 25.75 15.47
N GLN A 66 -8.63 26.80 15.89
CA GLN A 66 -9.16 27.80 16.80
C GLN A 66 -10.48 28.27 16.20
N GLY A 67 -11.57 27.97 16.91
CA GLY A 67 -12.89 28.43 16.53
C GLY A 67 -12.83 29.94 16.38
N ASN A 68 -13.23 30.43 15.21
CA ASN A 68 -13.40 31.85 14.97
C ASN A 68 -14.55 32.34 15.85
N GLY A 69 -14.24 32.67 17.11
CA GLY A 69 -15.07 33.47 17.99
C GLY A 69 -15.02 34.93 17.55
N GLY A 70 -15.58 35.21 16.37
CA GLY A 70 -15.89 36.56 15.93
C GLY A 70 -17.11 37.05 16.67
N GLY A 71 -16.88 37.74 17.79
CA GLY A 71 -17.91 38.36 18.59
C GLY A 71 -18.49 39.64 17.98
N LYS A 72 -19.71 39.92 18.47
CA LYS A 72 -20.57 41.10 18.31
C LYS A 72 -21.38 41.24 17.02
#